data_AF-B2GL57-F1
#
_entry.id   AF-B2GL57-F1
#
_cell.length_a   1.000
_cell.length_b   1.000
_cell.length_c   1.000
_cell.angle_alpha   90.00
_cell.angle_beta   90.00
_cell.angle_gamma   90.00
#
_symmetry.space_group_name_H-M   'P 1'
#
loop_
_entity.id
_entity.type
_entity.pdbx_description
1 polymer ?
#
loop_
_entity_poly.entity_id
_entity_poly.type
_entity_poly.pdbx_seq_one_letter_code
_entity_poly.pdbx_strand_id
1 'polypeptide(L)'
;MSIAIPTPAPRTPAGGYAWRQDRSAAALTGRNESERVGAIARSIGQAAVEILAGTRPASQLARWTDPEVVERFTQRAAMLKLVQEQCPERRNLFEVHRAARIRRVRVCSPAPGCYEASLVVEESSRARAVALRIERVSRQWRVTHLEVG
;
A
#
# COMPACT_ATOMS: atom_id res chain seq x y z
N MET A 1 -31.12 6.79 51.82
CA MET A 1 -30.87 7.07 50.40
C MET A 1 -29.38 6.84 50.13
N SER A 2 -29.02 5.68 49.61
CA SER A 2 -27.60 5.30 49.41
C SER A 2 -27.17 5.66 47.99
N ILE A 3 -26.20 6.55 47.87
CA ILE A 3 -25.55 6.91 46.60
C ILE A 3 -24.54 5.80 46.26
N ALA A 4 -24.73 5.15 45.12
CA ALA A 4 -23.78 4.20 44.58
C ALA A 4 -22.53 4.93 44.09
N ILE A 5 -21.35 4.54 44.59
CA ILE A 5 -20.05 5.03 44.14
C ILE A 5 -19.67 4.24 42.89
N PRO A 6 -19.26 4.87 41.76
CA PRO A 6 -18.83 4.14 40.59
C PRO A 6 -17.48 3.45 40.83
N THR A 7 -17.41 2.17 40.47
CA THR A 7 -16.22 1.32 40.50
C THR A 7 -15.11 1.92 39.62
N PRO A 8 -13.87 2.11 40.13
CA PRO A 8 -12.78 2.58 39.28
C PRO A 8 -12.40 1.51 38.25
N ALA A 9 -12.21 1.95 37.00
CA ALA A 9 -11.73 1.10 35.90
C ALA A 9 -10.37 0.45 36.26
N PRO A 10 -10.08 -0.77 35.76
CA PRO A 10 -8.83 -1.44 36.04
C PRO A 10 -7.65 -0.57 35.59
N ARG A 11 -6.73 -0.31 36.53
CA ARG A 11 -5.46 0.35 36.25
C ARG A 11 -4.66 -0.50 35.27
N THR A 12 -4.42 0.03 34.08
CA THR A 12 -3.46 -0.51 33.11
C THR A 12 -2.12 -0.67 33.83
N PRO A 13 -1.46 -1.84 33.81
CA PRO A 13 -0.14 -1.97 34.40
C PRO A 13 0.83 -1.05 33.68
N ALA A 14 1.73 -0.41 34.43
CA ALA A 14 2.88 0.32 33.89
C ALA A 14 3.91 -0.69 33.32
N GLY A 15 3.51 -1.40 32.28
CA GLY A 15 4.35 -2.28 31.48
C GLY A 15 4.46 -1.65 30.11
N GLY A 16 5.51 -0.85 29.90
CA GLY A 16 5.87 -0.37 28.57
C GLY A 16 5.94 -1.54 27.60
N TYR A 17 5.43 -1.32 26.39
CA TYR A 17 5.62 -2.15 25.19
C TYR A 17 6.97 -2.88 25.20
N ALA A 18 6.98 -4.13 25.66
CA ALA A 18 8.16 -4.97 25.71
C ALA A 18 8.44 -5.56 24.31
N TRP A 19 8.78 -4.69 23.35
CA TRP A 19 9.31 -5.10 22.05
C TRP A 19 10.83 -5.01 22.04
N ARG A 20 11.48 -6.00 22.64
CA ARG A 20 12.91 -6.37 22.46
C ARG A 20 13.21 -7.37 23.58
N GLN A 21 13.68 -8.57 23.29
CA GLN A 21 15.14 -8.72 23.17
C GLN A 21 15.60 -9.94 22.35
N ASP A 22 14.72 -10.82 21.86
CA ASP A 22 15.17 -12.10 21.28
C ASP A 22 14.96 -12.21 19.75
N ARG A 23 15.62 -11.34 18.97
CA ARG A 23 15.44 -11.31 17.50
C ARG A 23 16.73 -11.15 16.69
N SER A 24 17.93 -11.52 17.11
CA SER A 24 19.12 -11.20 16.29
C SER A 24 19.09 -11.85 14.89
N ALA A 25 18.94 -13.17 14.78
CA ALA A 25 18.82 -13.86 13.49
C ALA A 25 17.44 -13.66 12.84
N ALA A 26 16.36 -13.76 13.62
CA ALA A 26 14.99 -13.56 13.12
C ALA A 26 14.72 -12.12 12.65
N ALA A 27 15.34 -11.10 13.25
CA ALA A 27 15.26 -9.72 12.77
C ALA A 27 16.17 -9.46 11.59
N LEU A 28 17.29 -10.18 11.42
CA LEU A 28 18.10 -10.10 10.19
C LEU A 28 17.32 -10.71 9.01
N THR A 29 16.74 -11.89 9.19
CA THR A 29 15.85 -12.50 8.18
C THR A 29 14.64 -11.63 7.93
N GLY A 30 13.99 -11.12 8.99
CA GLY A 30 12.86 -10.20 8.87
C GLY A 30 13.22 -8.85 8.23
N ARG A 31 14.44 -8.35 8.42
CA ARG A 31 14.94 -7.14 7.73
C ARG A 31 15.14 -7.42 6.25
N ASN A 32 15.77 -8.53 5.90
CA ASN A 32 15.96 -8.94 4.51
C ASN A 32 14.61 -9.18 3.79
N GLU A 33 13.63 -9.77 4.48
CA GLU A 33 12.28 -9.89 3.95
C GLU A 33 11.60 -8.53 3.80
N SER A 34 11.65 -7.66 4.82
CA SER A 34 11.05 -6.32 4.76
C SER A 34 11.65 -5.46 3.64
N GLU A 35 12.95 -5.57 3.39
CA GLU A 35 13.64 -4.89 2.29
C GLU A 35 13.19 -5.43 0.92
N ARG A 36 13.09 -6.75 0.76
CA ARG A 36 12.55 -7.38 -0.46
C ARG A 36 11.10 -6.98 -0.71
N VAL A 37 10.26 -7.03 0.32
CA VAL A 37 8.87 -6.58 0.29
C VAL A 37 8.80 -5.10 -0.05
N GLY A 38 9.68 -4.26 0.51
CA GLY A 38 9.76 -2.84 0.19
C GLY A 38 10.14 -2.57 -1.28
N ALA A 39 11.01 -3.40 -1.87
CA ALA A 39 11.34 -3.34 -3.29
C ALA A 39 10.14 -3.73 -4.18
N ILE A 40 9.43 -4.81 -3.82
CA ILE A 40 8.20 -5.24 -4.51
C ILE A 40 7.14 -4.13 -4.41
N ALA A 41 6.89 -3.61 -3.21
CA ALA A 41 5.93 -2.56 -2.96
C ALA A 41 6.23 -1.31 -3.81
N ARG A 42 7.50 -0.88 -3.87
CA ARG A 42 7.92 0.24 -4.72
C ARG A 42 7.65 -0.04 -6.19
N SER A 43 8.05 -1.21 -6.69
CA SER A 43 7.89 -1.57 -8.10
C SER A 43 6.42 -1.66 -8.50
N ILE A 44 5.58 -2.30 -7.68
CA ILE A 44 4.15 -2.45 -7.95
C ILE A 44 3.42 -1.12 -7.76
N GLY A 45 3.73 -0.35 -6.73
CA GLY A 45 3.16 0.97 -6.53
C GLY A 45 3.49 1.92 -7.69
N GLN A 46 4.72 1.90 -8.21
CA GLN A 46 5.10 2.67 -9.39
C GLN A 46 4.34 2.21 -10.64
N ALA A 47 4.25 0.90 -10.88
CA ALA A 47 3.48 0.37 -12.00
C ALA A 47 2.00 0.75 -11.91
N ALA A 48 1.41 0.69 -10.71
CA ALA A 48 0.02 1.03 -10.46
C ALA A 48 -0.32 2.47 -10.87
N VAL A 49 0.51 3.44 -10.47
CA VAL A 49 0.28 4.85 -10.85
C VAL A 49 0.51 5.08 -12.34
N GLU A 50 1.49 4.41 -12.95
CA GLU A 50 1.72 4.50 -14.40
C GLU A 50 0.57 3.91 -15.22
N ILE A 51 -0.09 2.87 -14.70
CA ILE A 51 -1.29 2.28 -15.31
C ILE A 51 -2.46 3.27 -15.25
N LEU A 52 -2.69 3.89 -14.10
CA LEU A 52 -3.74 4.91 -13.96
C LEU A 52 -3.41 6.18 -14.77
N ALA A 53 -2.13 6.47 -15.01
CA ALA A 53 -1.68 7.52 -15.93
C ALA A 53 -1.86 7.14 -17.41
N GLY A 54 -2.23 5.90 -17.74
CA GLY A 54 -2.38 5.41 -19.12
C GLY A 54 -1.06 5.13 -19.84
N THR A 55 0.07 5.13 -19.12
CA THR A 55 1.42 4.94 -19.68
C THR A 55 1.92 3.50 -19.62
N ARG A 56 1.23 2.63 -18.88
CA ARG A 56 1.58 1.23 -18.70
C ARG A 56 0.32 0.35 -18.78
N PRO A 57 0.36 -0.83 -19.42
CA PRO A 57 -0.78 -1.75 -19.45
C PRO A 57 -0.97 -2.49 -18.11
N ALA A 58 -2.23 -2.65 -17.69
CA ALA A 58 -2.59 -3.30 -16.42
C ALA A 58 -2.14 -4.77 -16.33
N SER A 59 -2.00 -5.46 -17.46
CA SER A 59 -1.52 -6.85 -17.53
C SER A 59 -0.12 -7.05 -16.91
N GLN A 60 0.68 -5.99 -16.78
CA GLN A 60 1.98 -6.07 -16.09
C GLN A 60 1.87 -6.34 -14.59
N LEU A 61 0.71 -6.10 -13.97
CA LEU A 61 0.46 -6.43 -12.56
C LEU A 61 0.23 -7.93 -12.35
N ALA A 62 -0.30 -8.64 -13.35
CA ALA A 62 -0.82 -10.01 -13.21
C ALA A 62 0.19 -11.02 -12.65
N ARG A 63 1.49 -10.82 -12.87
CA ARG A 63 2.54 -11.69 -12.31
C ARG A 63 2.60 -11.63 -10.78
N TRP A 64 2.35 -10.46 -10.21
CA TRP A 64 2.64 -10.15 -8.81
C TRP A 64 1.40 -9.83 -7.98
N THR A 65 0.23 -9.70 -8.61
CA THR A 65 -1.02 -9.33 -7.94
C THR A 65 -2.08 -10.41 -8.13
N ASP A 66 -3.11 -10.39 -7.28
CA ASP A 66 -4.30 -11.19 -7.51
C ASP A 66 -5.07 -10.70 -8.77
N PRO A 67 -5.82 -11.59 -9.45
CA PRO A 67 -6.58 -11.25 -10.65
C PRO A 67 -7.56 -10.08 -10.44
N GLU A 68 -8.22 -10.03 -9.28
CA GLU A 68 -9.17 -8.97 -8.93
C GLU A 68 -8.51 -7.58 -8.90
N VAL A 69 -7.24 -7.49 -8.49
CA VAL A 69 -6.47 -6.24 -8.53
C VAL A 69 -6.25 -5.81 -9.98
N VAL A 70 -5.89 -6.73 -10.87
CA VAL A 70 -5.68 -6.44 -12.29
C VAL A 70 -6.97 -5.93 -12.93
N GLU A 71 -8.10 -6.58 -12.63
CA GLU A 71 -9.41 -6.19 -13.15
C GLU A 71 -9.80 -4.77 -12.69
N ARG A 72 -9.71 -4.48 -11.39
CA ARG A 72 -10.02 -3.13 -10.86
C ARG A 72 -9.16 -2.04 -11.49
N PHE A 73 -7.87 -2.29 -11.68
CA PHE A 73 -6.98 -1.32 -12.35
C PHE A 73 -7.30 -1.17 -13.84
N THR A 74 -7.68 -2.25 -14.52
CA THR A 74 -8.10 -2.21 -15.92
C THR A 74 -9.34 -1.35 -16.10
N GLN A 75 -10.36 -1.59 -15.27
CA GLN A 75 -11.61 -0.82 -15.29
C GLN A 75 -11.37 0.66 -14.94
N ARG A 76 -10.59 0.94 -13.89
CA ARG A 76 -10.29 2.31 -13.45
C ARG A 76 -9.46 3.08 -14.48
N ALA A 77 -8.47 2.44 -15.12
CA ALA A 77 -7.68 3.06 -16.19
C ALA A 77 -8.53 3.37 -17.43
N ALA A 78 -9.42 2.45 -17.83
CA ALA A 78 -10.35 2.68 -18.94
C ALA A 78 -11.31 3.86 -18.65
N MET A 79 -11.85 3.92 -17.43
CA MET A 79 -12.70 5.04 -17.01
C MET A 79 -11.93 6.37 -17.04
N LEU A 80 -10.71 6.43 -16.47
CA LEU A 80 -9.90 7.64 -16.48
C LEU A 80 -9.58 8.12 -17.90
N LYS A 81 -9.29 7.19 -18.82
CA LYS A 81 -9.08 7.50 -20.23
C LYS A 81 -10.33 8.10 -20.87
N LEU A 82 -11.51 7.52 -20.67
CA LEU A 82 -12.76 8.05 -21.21
C LEU A 82 -13.05 9.47 -20.70
N VAL A 83 -12.87 9.71 -19.39
CA VAL A 83 -13.12 11.04 -18.82
C VAL A 83 -12.11 12.07 -19.37
N GLN A 84 -10.84 11.68 -19.58
CA GLN A 84 -9.84 12.53 -20.24
C GLN A 84 -10.25 12.93 -21.66
N GLU A 85 -10.79 12.00 -22.44
CA GLU A 85 -11.24 12.22 -23.82
C GLU A 85 -12.50 13.09 -23.88
N GLN A 86 -13.43 12.93 -22.94
CA GLN A 86 -14.71 13.66 -22.91
C GLN A 86 -14.62 15.07 -22.31
N CYS A 87 -13.64 15.34 -21.45
CA CYS A 87 -13.51 16.61 -20.73
C CYS A 87 -12.16 17.32 -20.98
N PRO A 88 -11.85 17.75 -22.22
CA PRO A 88 -10.55 18.35 -22.56
C PRO A 88 -10.27 19.65 -21.78
N GLU A 89 -11.30 20.42 -21.46
CA GLU A 89 -11.24 21.63 -20.61
C GLU A 89 -10.69 21.33 -19.20
N ARG A 90 -10.87 20.10 -18.72
CA ARG A 90 -10.49 19.64 -17.39
C ARG A 90 -9.18 18.85 -17.37
N ARG A 91 -8.38 18.93 -18.44
CA ARG A 91 -7.13 18.16 -18.61
C ARG A 91 -6.20 18.22 -17.40
N ASN A 92 -6.12 19.36 -16.71
CA ASN A 92 -5.31 19.55 -15.50
C ASN A 92 -5.75 18.67 -14.31
N LEU A 93 -7.04 18.34 -14.22
CA LEU A 93 -7.56 17.39 -13.23
C LEU A 93 -7.17 15.94 -13.57
N PHE A 94 -6.73 15.69 -14.80
CA PHE A 94 -6.34 14.37 -15.29
C PHE A 94 -4.84 14.23 -15.60
N GLU A 95 -4.04 15.28 -15.39
CA GLU A 95 -2.58 15.17 -15.27
C GLU A 95 -2.14 14.45 -13.98
N VAL A 96 -3.12 14.04 -13.19
CA VAL A 96 -2.99 13.09 -12.10
C VAL A 96 -2.21 11.85 -12.56
N HIS A 97 -1.26 11.43 -11.74
CA HIS A 97 -0.30 10.34 -12.00
C HIS A 97 0.78 10.62 -13.07
N ARG A 98 0.81 11.79 -13.69
CA ARG A 98 1.89 12.15 -14.63
C ARG A 98 3.18 12.48 -13.90
N ALA A 99 4.30 11.95 -14.42
CA ALA A 99 5.63 12.05 -13.81
C ALA A 99 5.67 11.55 -12.35
N ALA A 100 4.75 10.65 -11.99
CA ALA A 100 4.65 10.09 -10.65
C ALA A 100 5.93 9.34 -10.24
N ARG A 101 6.43 9.62 -9.04
CA ARG A 101 7.60 8.96 -8.47
C ARG A 101 7.35 8.58 -7.02
N ILE A 102 7.75 7.36 -6.64
CA ILE A 102 7.68 6.92 -5.25
C ILE A 102 8.73 7.65 -4.41
N ARG A 103 8.28 8.61 -3.59
CA ARG A 103 9.13 9.41 -2.70
C ARG A 103 9.54 8.65 -1.44
N ARG A 104 8.60 7.90 -0.87
CA ARG A 104 8.81 7.15 0.37
C ARG A 104 8.03 5.84 0.34
N VAL A 105 8.61 4.81 0.95
CA VAL A 105 7.97 3.53 1.22
C VAL A 105 8.09 3.26 2.73
N ARG A 106 6.98 2.91 3.36
CA ARG A 106 6.94 2.37 4.73
C ARG A 106 6.37 0.97 4.65
N VAL A 107 6.99 0.03 5.36
CA VAL A 107 6.56 -1.36 5.41
C VAL A 107 6.40 -1.76 6.88
N CYS A 108 5.34 -2.49 7.19
CA CYS A 108 5.16 -3.18 8.46
C CYS A 108 4.70 -4.62 8.23
N SER A 109 4.84 -5.47 9.25
CA SER A 109 4.37 -6.86 9.21
C SER A 109 3.32 -7.05 10.31
N PRO A 110 2.02 -6.98 9.98
CA PRO A 110 0.94 -7.15 10.96
C PRO A 110 0.81 -8.59 11.46
N ALA A 111 1.25 -9.57 10.66
CA ALA A 111 1.26 -10.99 11.00
C ALA A 111 2.40 -11.69 10.24
N PRO A 112 2.89 -12.86 10.71
CA PRO A 112 3.92 -13.63 10.01
C PRO A 112 3.53 -13.92 8.55
N GLY A 113 4.41 -13.60 7.60
CA GLY A 113 4.16 -13.80 6.17
C GLY A 113 3.19 -12.81 5.52
N CYS A 114 2.66 -11.85 6.29
CA CYS A 114 1.85 -10.73 5.81
C CYS A 114 2.61 -9.42 6.02
N TYR A 115 2.58 -8.57 5.01
CA TYR A 115 3.17 -7.25 5.04
C TYR A 115 2.21 -6.22 4.48
N GLU A 116 2.21 -5.06 5.10
CA GLU A 116 1.48 -3.90 4.61
C GLU A 116 2.49 -2.81 4.26
N ALA A 117 2.23 -2.12 3.16
CA ALA A 117 3.08 -1.05 2.68
C ALA A 117 2.27 0.21 2.39
N SER A 118 2.79 1.34 2.84
CA SER A 118 2.27 2.67 2.55
C SER A 118 3.31 3.46 1.80
N LEU A 119 2.93 3.98 0.64
CA LEU A 119 3.81 4.70 -0.26
C LEU A 119 3.31 6.12 -0.42
N VAL A 120 4.26 7.05 -0.46
CA VAL A 120 4.02 8.44 -0.85
C VAL A 120 4.50 8.60 -2.28
N VAL A 121 3.57 8.94 -3.15
CA VAL A 121 3.80 9.23 -4.56
C VAL A 121 3.81 10.73 -4.73
N GLU A 122 4.90 11.25 -5.27
CA GLU A 122 5.02 12.64 -5.65
C GLU A 122 4.65 12.75 -7.13
N GLU A 123 3.70 13.62 -7.44
CA GLU A 123 3.24 13.95 -8.79
C GLU A 123 3.49 15.44 -9.04
N SER A 124 3.34 15.86 -10.29
CA SER A 124 3.65 17.24 -10.74
C SER A 124 2.92 18.33 -9.94
N SER A 125 1.71 18.06 -9.45
CA SER A 125 0.87 19.04 -8.77
C SER A 125 0.33 18.59 -7.41
N ARG A 126 0.52 17.32 -7.02
CA ARG A 126 -0.07 16.70 -5.81
C ARG A 126 0.78 15.55 -5.29
N ALA A 127 0.60 15.21 -4.02
CA ALA A 127 1.06 13.95 -3.47
C ALA A 127 -0.12 12.97 -3.34
N ARG A 128 0.13 11.68 -3.60
CA ARG A 128 -0.85 10.61 -3.42
C ARG A 128 -0.32 9.50 -2.53
N ALA A 129 -1.25 8.84 -1.85
CA ALA A 129 -0.94 7.64 -1.08
C ALA A 129 -1.23 6.41 -1.93
N VAL A 130 -0.35 5.42 -1.84
CA VAL A 130 -0.63 4.05 -2.32
C VAL A 130 -0.53 3.11 -1.13
N ALA A 131 -1.55 2.29 -0.94
CA ALA A 131 -1.59 1.27 0.09
C ALA A 131 -1.54 -0.11 -0.58
N LEU A 132 -0.69 -0.99 -0.05
CA LEU A 132 -0.57 -2.36 -0.53
C LEU A 132 -0.61 -3.34 0.63
N ARG A 133 -1.23 -4.48 0.38
CA ARG A 133 -1.11 -5.68 1.21
C ARG A 133 -0.40 -6.76 0.40
N ILE A 134 0.65 -7.31 0.99
CA ILE A 134 1.55 -8.27 0.36
C ILE A 134 1.60 -9.51 1.23
N GLU A 135 1.21 -10.64 0.66
CA GLU A 135 1.13 -11.92 1.35
C GLU A 135 2.06 -12.93 0.69
N ARG A 136 2.61 -13.83 1.51
CA ARG A 136 3.39 -14.95 1.02
C ARG A 136 2.46 -16.10 0.66
N VAL A 137 2.08 -16.19 -0.60
CA VAL A 137 1.28 -17.30 -1.12
C VAL A 137 2.24 -18.39 -1.61
N SER A 138 2.22 -19.54 -0.92
CA SER A 138 3.16 -20.64 -1.13
C SER A 138 4.64 -20.21 -0.97
N ARG A 139 5.33 -19.88 -2.07
CA ARG A 139 6.74 -19.44 -2.09
C ARG A 139 6.94 -18.12 -2.82
N GLN A 140 5.86 -17.41 -3.16
CA GLN A 140 5.92 -16.16 -3.90
C GLN A 140 5.23 -15.06 -3.11
N TRP A 141 5.76 -13.84 -3.22
CA TRP A 141 5.09 -12.65 -2.71
C TRP A 141 4.00 -12.23 -3.69
N ARG A 142 2.79 -12.08 -3.20
CA ARG A 142 1.64 -11.63 -3.98
C ARG A 142 0.98 -10.43 -3.32
N VAL A 143 0.67 -9.42 -4.12
CA VAL A 143 -0.11 -8.27 -3.69
C VAL A 143 -1.58 -8.64 -3.78
N THR A 144 -2.23 -8.79 -2.63
CA THR A 144 -3.64 -9.19 -2.54
C THR A 144 -4.55 -7.98 -2.54
N HIS A 145 -4.08 -6.84 -2.01
CA HIS A 145 -4.81 -5.58 -2.02
C HIS A 145 -3.89 -4.45 -2.47
N LEU A 146 -4.43 -3.54 -3.28
CA LEU A 146 -3.72 -2.39 -3.81
C LEU A 146 -4.73 -1.25 -4.02
N GLU A 147 -4.46 -0.12 -3.39
CA GLU A 147 -5.28 1.09 -3.50
C GLU A 147 -4.42 2.30 -3.82
N VAL A 148 -4.93 3.17 -4.70
CA VAL A 148 -4.35 4.48 -5.03
C VAL A 148 -5.38 5.54 -4.70
N GLY A 149 -5.00 6.45 -3.80
CA GLY A 149 -5.83 7.61 -3.39
C GLY A 149 -5.94 8.67 -4.47
#